data_AF-A0A8T6LZ70-F1
#
_entry.id   AF-A0A8T6LZ70-F1
#
_cell.length_a   1.000
_cell.length_b   1.000
_cell.length_c   1.000
_cell.angle_alpha   90.00
_cell.angle_beta   90.00
_cell.angle_gamma   90.00
#
_symmetry.space_group_name_H-M   'P 1'
#
loop_
_entity.id
_entity.type
_entity.pdbx_description
1 polymer ?
#
loop_
_entity_poly.entity_id
_entity_poly.type
_entity_poly.pdbx_seq_one_letter_code
_entity_poly.pdbx_strand_id
1 'polypeptide(L)' 'PAINAIAVTIGPGLPPALWVGVNFARALSLIWDIPIVGCNHMKGHIVSVLMSEAAEENPVQFPAISLLISGGHTELV' A
#
# COMPACT_ATOMS: atom_id res chain seq x y z
N PRO A 1 -6.85 20.59 3.22
CA PRO A 1 -7.67 19.57 3.91
C PRO A 1 -6.98 19.17 5.22
N ALA A 2 -7.68 18.53 6.16
CA ALA A 2 -7.03 17.94 7.34
C ALA A 2 -6.31 16.63 6.97
N ILE A 3 -5.30 16.72 6.09
CA ILE A 3 -4.51 15.61 5.55
C ILE A 3 -3.05 16.07 5.49
N ASN A 4 -2.11 15.26 5.98
CA ASN A 4 -0.69 15.60 6.06
C ASN A 4 0.19 14.90 5.01
N ALA A 5 -0.29 13.85 4.34
CA ALA A 5 0.45 13.10 3.32
C ALA A 5 -0.50 12.32 2.41
N ILE A 6 -0.03 11.92 1.23
CA ILE A 6 -0.75 11.08 0.28
C ILE A 6 0.05 9.81 0.01
N ALA A 7 -0.54 8.64 0.25
CA ALA A 7 0.02 7.36 -0.17
C ALA A 7 -0.64 6.92 -1.50
N VAL A 8 0.15 6.46 -2.47
CA VAL A 8 -0.37 5.97 -3.75
C VAL A 8 0.35 4.71 -4.21
N THR A 9 -0.40 3.71 -4.66
CA THR A 9 0.17 2.48 -5.21
C THR A 9 0.91 2.76 -6.52
N ILE A 10 2.17 2.38 -6.60
CA ILE A 10 3.01 2.50 -7.81
C ILE A 10 3.23 1.17 -8.54
N GLY A 11 2.79 0.05 -7.95
CA GLY A 11 2.79 -1.27 -8.56
C GLY A 11 3.04 -2.41 -7.56
N PRO A 12 3.03 -3.68 -8.03
CA PRO A 12 2.68 -4.12 -9.40
C PRO A 12 1.20 -3.87 -9.75
N GLY A 13 0.89 -3.90 -11.04
CA GLY A 13 -0.46 -3.67 -11.57
C GLY A 13 -0.44 -3.19 -13.03
N LEU A 14 -1.61 -3.05 -13.65
CA LEU A 14 -1.72 -2.57 -15.03
C LEU A 14 -1.25 -1.10 -15.12
N PRO A 15 -0.21 -0.78 -15.92
CA PRO A 15 0.34 0.58 -15.98
C PRO A 15 -0.70 1.69 -16.26
N PRO A 16 -1.66 1.52 -17.20
CA PRO A 16 -2.67 2.55 -17.44
C PRO A 16 -3.56 2.83 -16.22
N ALA A 17 -3.89 1.81 -15.43
CA ALA A 17 -4.69 1.96 -14.22
C ALA A 17 -3.89 2.65 -13.11
N LEU A 18 -2.60 2.30 -12.96
CA LEU A 18 -1.72 2.91 -11.96
C LEU A 18 -1.45 4.39 -12.28
N TRP A 19 -1.21 4.74 -13.54
CA TRP A 19 -0.91 6.12 -13.93
C TRP A 19 -2.03 7.10 -13.60
N VAL A 20 -3.30 6.68 -13.68
CA VAL A 20 -4.43 7.52 -13.30
C VAL A 20 -4.33 7.92 -11.83
N GLY A 21 -4.15 6.95 -10.93
CA GLY A 21 -4.01 7.20 -9.49
C GLY A 21 -2.75 8.00 -9.14
N VAL A 22 -1.61 7.65 -9.76
CA VAL A 22 -0.33 8.33 -9.52
C VAL A 22 -0.39 9.80 -9.95
N ASN A 23 -0.92 10.10 -11.14
CA ASN A 23 -1.01 11.48 -11.63
C ASN A 23 -2.01 12.29 -10.81
N PHE A 24 -3.13 11.70 -10.40
CA PHE A 24 -4.08 12.34 -9.51
C PHE A 24 -3.46 12.69 -8.15
N ALA A 25 -2.77 11.73 -7.53
CA ALA A 25 -2.06 11.95 -6.26
C ALA A 25 -0.96 13.02 -6.38
N ARG A 26 -0.22 13.06 -7.49
CA ARG A 26 0.77 14.11 -7.76
C ARG A 26 0.14 15.49 -7.91
N ALA A 27 -0.97 15.60 -8.64
CA ALA A 27 -1.70 16.86 -8.76
C ALA A 27 -2.19 17.38 -7.39
N LEU A 28 -2.74 16.49 -6.56
CA LEU A 28 -3.17 16.85 -5.20
C LEU A 28 -1.99 17.25 -4.30
N SER A 29 -0.88 16.51 -4.35
CA SER A 29 0.33 16.83 -3.60
C SER A 29 0.86 18.22 -3.95
N LEU A 30 0.84 18.60 -5.23
CA LEU A 30 1.22 19.93 -5.69
C LEU A 30 0.25 21.03 -5.23
N ILE A 31 -1.06 20.79 -5.29
CA ILE A 31 -2.08 21.79 -4.93
C ILE A 31 -2.13 22.02 -3.41
N TRP A 32 -1.97 20.96 -2.63
CA TRP A 32 -2.06 21.01 -1.17
C TRP A 32 -0.70 21.20 -0.48
N ASP A 33 0.40 21.18 -1.23
CA ASP A 33 1.76 21.28 -0.72
C ASP A 33 2.05 20.26 0.40
N ILE A 34 1.68 19.00 0.16
CA ILE A 34 1.89 17.89 1.10
C ILE A 34 2.67 16.74 0.45
N PRO A 35 3.48 16.00 1.23
CA PRO A 35 4.28 14.90 0.70
C PRO A 35 3.44 13.78 0.10
N ILE A 36 4.02 13.12 -0.91
CA ILE A 36 3.48 11.93 -1.57
C ILE A 36 4.43 10.74 -1.38
N VAL A 37 3.89 9.57 -1.06
CA VAL A 37 4.63 8.33 -0.83
C VAL A 37 4.15 7.25 -1.80
N GLY A 38 5.08 6.70 -2.57
CA GLY A 38 4.81 5.55 -3.43
C GLY A 38 4.78 4.25 -2.64
N CYS A 39 3.68 3.49 -2.76
CA CYS A 39 3.46 2.25 -2.06
C CYS A 39 3.53 1.05 -3.01
N ASN A 40 4.15 -0.04 -2.56
CA ASN A 40 4.11 -1.31 -3.28
C ASN A 40 2.85 -2.07 -2.89
N HIS A 41 2.09 -2.51 -3.89
CA HIS A 41 0.81 -3.20 -3.74
C HIS A 41 0.93 -4.48 -2.89
N MET A 42 1.93 -5.32 -3.18
CA MET A 42 2.13 -6.61 -2.50
C MET A 42 2.57 -6.41 -1.05
N LYS A 43 3.49 -5.47 -0.81
CA LYS A 43 3.86 -5.09 0.56
C LYS A 43 2.64 -4.59 1.34
N GLY A 44 1.77 -3.81 0.69
CA GLY A 44 0.50 -3.36 1.27
C GLY A 44 -0.38 -4.52 1.73
N HIS A 45 -0.53 -5.57 0.91
CA HIS A 45 -1.27 -6.78 1.27
C HIS A 45 -0.66 -7.52 2.48
N ILE A 46 0.67 -7.59 2.58
CA ILE A 46 1.34 -8.29 3.68
C ILE A 46 1.24 -7.49 4.98
N VAL A 47 1.56 -6.20 4.94
CA VAL A 47 1.68 -5.37 6.15
C VAL A 47 0.34 -4.88 6.69
N SER A 48 -0.72 -4.81 5.87
CA SER A 48 -2.04 -4.37 6.34
C SER A 48 -2.63 -5.30 7.40
N VAL A 49 -2.31 -6.59 7.34
CA VAL A 49 -2.74 -7.60 8.33
C VAL A 49 -2.19 -7.29 9.72
N LEU A 50 -1.01 -6.67 9.78
CA LEU A 50 -0.34 -6.30 11.04
C LEU A 50 -1.02 -5.11 11.75
N MET A 51 -1.98 -4.46 11.09
CA MET A 51 -2.75 -3.34 11.64
C MET A 51 -4.16 -3.76 12.12
N SER A 52 -4.44 -5.06 12.19
CA SER A 52 -5.71 -5.58 12.69
C SER A 52 -5.74 -5.71 14.22
N GLU A 53 -6.92 -5.64 14.83
CA GLU A 53 -7.09 -5.83 16.29
C GLU A 53 -6.48 -7.16 16.75
N ALA A 54 -6.65 -8.23 15.96
CA ALA A 54 -6.04 -9.53 16.22
C ALA A 54 -4.49 -9.49 16.24
N ALA A 55 -3.88 -8.62 15.43
CA ALA A 55 -2.43 -8.41 15.43
C ALA A 55 -1.96 -7.56 16.61
N GLU A 56 -2.80 -6.71 17.21
CA GLU A 56 -2.47 -6.00 18.45
C GLU A 56 -2.47 -6.97 19.66
N GLU A 57 -3.45 -7.87 19.72
CA GLU A 57 -3.53 -8.89 20.77
C GLU A 57 -2.42 -9.94 20.65
N ASN A 58 -2.05 -10.31 19.42
CA ASN A 58 -0.98 -11.27 19.15
C ASN A 58 -0.04 -10.75 18.04
N PRO A 59 0.98 -9.95 18.41
CA PRO A 59 1.87 -9.31 17.45
C PRO A 59 2.76 -10.33 16.73
N VAL A 60 2.67 -10.32 15.40
CA VAL A 60 3.55 -11.12 14.53
C VAL A 60 5.01 -10.73 14.77
N GLN A 61 5.83 -11.69 15.19
CA GLN A 61 7.26 -11.51 15.38
C GLN A 61 8.00 -11.77 14.08
N PHE A 62 8.97 -10.91 13.75
CA PHE A 62 9.83 -11.09 12.58
C PHE A 62 11.08 -11.93 12.92
N PRO A 63 11.60 -12.75 11.99
CA PRO A 63 11.11 -12.97 10.63
C PRO A 63 9.82 -13.79 10.59
N ALA A 64 8.90 -13.41 9.70
CA ALA A 64 7.62 -14.08 9.51
C ALA A 64 7.45 -14.47 8.04
N ILE A 65 6.58 -15.44 7.78
CA ILE A 65 6.21 -15.88 6.44
C ILE A 65 4.77 -15.48 6.14
N SER A 66 4.50 -15.04 4.91
CA SER A 66 3.17 -14.64 4.46
C SER A 66 2.73 -15.49 3.28
N LEU A 67 1.50 -16.01 3.35
CA LEU A 67 0.85 -16.63 2.20
C LEU A 67 -0.08 -15.61 1.56
N LEU A 68 0.27 -15.14 0.37
CA LEU A 68 -0.49 -14.15 -0.36
C LEU A 68 -1.29 -14.82 -1.47
N ILE A 69 -2.62 -14.74 -1.36
CA ILE A 69 -3.57 -15.31 -2.33
C ILE A 69 -4.52 -14.20 -2.81
N SER A 70 -4.48 -13.91 -4.09
CA SER A 70 -5.34 -12.94 -4.78
C SER A 70 -5.72 -13.46 -6.17
N GLY A 71 -6.53 -12.71 -6.92
CA GLY A 71 -6.87 -13.07 -8.30
C GLY A 71 -5.67 -13.12 -9.27
N GLY A 72 -4.55 -12.48 -8.92
CA GLY A 72 -3.34 -12.44 -9.77
C GLY A 72 -2.06 -13.00 -9.13
N HIS A 73 -2.13 -13.45 -7.87
CA HIS A 73 -0.94 -13.89 -7.12
C HIS A 73 -1.30 -15.04 -6.20
N THR A 74 -0.43 -16.05 -6.17
CA THR A 74 -0.45 -17.16 -5.21
C THR A 74 0.99 -17.43 -4.83
N GLU A 75 1.47 -16.78 -3.77
CA GLU A 75 2.89 -16.66 -3.45
C GLU A 75 3.14 -16.85 -1.95
N LEU A 76 4.27 -17.47 -1.62
CA LEU A 76 4.79 -17.56 -0.26
C LEU A 76 5.99 -16.61 -0.16
N VAL A 77 5.89 -15.63 0.72
CA VAL A 77 6.86 -14.52 0.88
C VAL A 77 7.48 -14.54 2.26
#